data_AF-R7L2H2-F1
#
_entry.id   AF-R7L2H2-F1
#
_cell.length_a   1.000
_cell.length_b   1.000
_cell.length_c   1.000
_cell.angle_alpha   90.00
_cell.angle_beta   90.00
_cell.angle_gamma   90.00
#
_symmetry.space_group_name_H-M   'P 1'
#
loop_
_entity.id
_entity.type
_entity.pdbx_description
1 polymer ?
#
loop_
_entity_poly.entity_id
_entity_poly.type
_entity_poly.pdbx_seq_one_letter_code
_entity_poly.pdbx_strand_id
1 'polypeptide(L)'
;MNEPSPWLQTSPFGRRLTVFLGGGIIYSLIEVVYRGFTHWSMTLTGGICLLIMYLRYISHPNDSIVMKCFFGMCVITFFEFTVGCIVNLLMGWNVWDYSHMYLNVLGQICPSYSGAWFLLSYPVALACSLESPADETPNTGLSENFSV
;
A
#
# COMPACT_ATOMS: atom_id res chain seq x y z
N MET A 1 -34.68 1.09 -9.75
CA MET A 1 -34.04 0.23 -8.73
C MET A 1 -32.66 -0.06 -9.26
N ASN A 2 -31.63 0.61 -8.76
CA ASN A 2 -30.25 0.36 -9.18
C ASN A 2 -29.79 -0.91 -8.48
N GLU A 3 -29.93 -2.05 -9.17
CA GLU A 3 -29.21 -3.27 -8.79
C GLU A 3 -27.72 -2.90 -8.66
N PRO A 4 -27.06 -3.15 -7.51
CA PRO A 4 -25.62 -2.95 -7.42
C PRO A 4 -24.95 -3.82 -8.48
N SER A 5 -24.00 -3.24 -9.24
CA SER A 5 -23.27 -3.97 -10.28
C SER A 5 -22.66 -5.27 -9.69
N PRO A 6 -22.59 -6.39 -10.43
CA PRO A 6 -22.24 -7.71 -9.89
C PRO A 6 -20.91 -7.75 -9.10
N TRP A 7 -20.02 -6.81 -9.39
CA TRP A 7 -18.72 -6.65 -8.72
C TRP A 7 -18.81 -6.06 -7.31
N LEU A 8 -19.94 -5.46 -6.92
CA LEU A 8 -20.20 -4.92 -5.59
C LEU A 8 -20.73 -5.96 -4.58
N GLN A 9 -20.95 -7.21 -5.00
CA GLN A 9 -21.47 -8.29 -4.14
C GLN A 9 -20.39 -9.12 -3.43
N THR A 10 -19.12 -8.69 -3.47
CA THR A 10 -18.06 -9.42 -2.74
C THR A 10 -18.19 -9.17 -1.25
N SER A 11 -18.18 -10.23 -0.44
CA SER A 11 -18.15 -10.11 1.01
C SER A 11 -16.93 -9.27 1.46
N PRO A 12 -17.01 -8.56 2.60
CA PRO A 12 -15.88 -7.79 3.15
C PRO A 12 -14.60 -8.63 3.28
N PHE A 13 -14.76 -9.93 3.52
CA PHE A 13 -13.67 -10.89 3.55
C PHE A 13 -13.08 -11.15 2.16
N GLY A 14 -13.91 -11.43 1.15
CA GLY A 14 -13.45 -11.68 -0.22
C GLY A 14 -12.67 -10.51 -0.81
N ARG A 15 -13.09 -9.29 -0.52
CA ARG A 15 -12.37 -8.07 -0.94
C ARG A 15 -10.98 -7.96 -0.30
N ARG A 16 -10.89 -8.17 1.02
CA ARG A 16 -9.61 -8.17 1.75
C ARG A 16 -8.67 -9.27 1.26
N LEU A 17 -9.21 -10.46 0.97
CA LEU A 17 -8.43 -11.57 0.43
C LEU A 17 -7.89 -11.25 -0.96
N THR A 18 -8.71 -10.63 -1.82
CA THR A 18 -8.28 -10.20 -3.16
C THR A 18 -7.14 -9.19 -3.08
N VAL A 19 -7.25 -8.19 -2.19
CA VAL A 19 -6.19 -7.20 -1.96
C VAL A 19 -4.91 -7.88 -1.45
N PHE A 20 -5.04 -8.78 -0.48
CA PHE A 20 -3.90 -9.51 0.07
C PHE A 20 -3.17 -10.34 -1.00
N LEU A 21 -3.91 -11.13 -1.78
CA LEU A 21 -3.35 -11.95 -2.86
C LEU A 21 -2.74 -11.08 -3.96
N GLY A 22 -3.42 -9.99 -4.34
CA GLY A 22 -2.91 -9.02 -5.29
C GLY A 22 -1.59 -8.40 -4.83
N GLY A 23 -1.49 -8.05 -3.55
CA GLY A 23 -0.25 -7.51 -2.96
C GLY A 23 0.89 -8.49 -2.97
N GLY A 24 0.63 -9.76 -2.64
CA GLY A 24 1.63 -10.81 -2.72
C GLY A 24 2.12 -11.05 -4.15
N ILE A 25 1.21 -11.10 -5.12
CA ILE A 25 1.55 -11.27 -6.54
C ILE A 25 2.37 -10.07 -7.05
N ILE A 26 1.91 -8.85 -6.82
CA ILE A 26 2.59 -7.63 -7.30
C ILE A 26 4.00 -7.54 -6.70
N TYR A 27 4.14 -7.77 -5.39
CA TYR A 27 5.45 -7.72 -4.73
C TYR A 27 6.39 -8.79 -5.28
N SER A 28 5.92 -10.03 -5.41
CA SER A 28 6.72 -11.12 -5.96
C SER A 28 7.10 -10.87 -7.43
N LEU A 29 6.24 -10.28 -8.24
CA LEU A 29 6.57 -9.90 -9.61
C LEU A 29 7.67 -8.84 -9.64
N ILE A 30 7.59 -7.82 -8.78
CA ILE A 30 8.64 -6.78 -8.66
C ILE A 30 9.98 -7.43 -8.32
N GLU A 31 10.01 -8.34 -7.34
CA GLU A 31 11.24 -9.05 -6.96
C GLU A 31 11.78 -9.94 -8.08
N VAL A 32 10.92 -10.70 -8.77
CA VAL A 32 11.33 -11.55 -9.88
C VAL A 32 11.90 -10.71 -11.02
N VAL A 33 11.30 -9.56 -11.32
CA VAL A 33 11.83 -8.63 -12.35
C VAL A 33 13.17 -8.04 -11.92
N TYR A 34 13.32 -7.66 -10.65
CA TYR A 34 14.52 -6.99 -10.16
C TYR A 34 15.69 -7.93 -9.89
N ARG A 35 15.42 -9.18 -9.47
CA ARG A 35 16.42 -10.11 -8.91
C ARG A 35 16.37 -11.52 -9.50
N GLY A 36 15.34 -11.85 -10.26
CA GLY A 36 15.18 -13.16 -10.91
C GLY A 36 14.53 -14.25 -10.05
N PHE A 37 14.31 -14.01 -8.75
CA PHE A 37 13.64 -14.95 -7.84
C PHE A 37 12.93 -14.20 -6.69
N THR A 38 11.96 -14.85 -6.06
CA THR A 38 11.24 -14.36 -4.88
C THR A 38 11.20 -15.46 -3.82
N HIS A 39 11.32 -15.09 -2.55
CA HIS A 39 11.16 -16.04 -1.45
C HIS A 39 9.70 -16.01 -0.96
N TRP A 40 9.12 -17.14 -0.58
CA TRP A 40 7.70 -17.21 -0.19
C TRP A 40 7.34 -16.26 0.96
N SER A 41 8.30 -15.96 1.85
CA SER A 41 8.11 -14.99 2.92
C SER A 41 7.90 -13.57 2.40
N MET A 42 8.46 -13.23 1.24
CA MET A 42 8.31 -11.94 0.58
C MET A 42 6.92 -11.77 -0.04
N THR A 43 6.38 -12.83 -0.64
CA THR A 43 4.98 -12.86 -1.10
C THR A 43 4.03 -12.57 0.07
N LEU A 44 4.28 -13.18 1.23
CA LEU A 44 3.49 -12.93 2.43
C LEU A 44 3.62 -11.47 2.90
N THR A 45 4.85 -10.95 2.95
CA THR A 45 5.11 -9.55 3.32
C THR A 45 4.37 -8.57 2.41
N GLY A 46 4.47 -8.75 1.09
CA GLY A 46 3.79 -7.91 0.11
C GLY A 46 2.27 -7.89 0.28
N GLY A 47 1.68 -9.06 0.53
CA GLY A 47 0.24 -9.18 0.81
C GLY A 47 -0.18 -8.49 2.10
N ILE A 48 0.59 -8.64 3.18
CA ILE A 48 0.34 -7.97 4.47
C ILE A 48 0.45 -6.45 4.33
N CYS A 49 1.51 -5.96 3.69
CA CYS A 49 1.72 -4.52 3.47
C CYS A 49 0.56 -3.90 2.69
N LEU A 50 0.18 -4.50 1.56
CA LEU A 50 -0.92 -3.96 0.75
C LEU A 50 -2.26 -3.99 1.49
N LEU A 51 -2.52 -5.07 2.25
CA LEU A 51 -3.73 -5.17 3.06
C LEU A 51 -3.80 -4.07 4.14
N ILE A 52 -2.70 -3.82 4.85
CA ILE A 52 -2.64 -2.77 5.89
C ILE A 52 -2.86 -1.39 5.26
N MET A 53 -2.20 -1.11 4.13
CA MET A 53 -2.39 0.15 3.38
C MET A 53 -3.85 0.33 2.96
N TYR A 54 -4.44 -0.71 2.36
CA TYR A 54 -5.83 -0.70 1.94
C TYR A 54 -6.79 -0.40 3.10
N LEU A 55 -6.66 -1.13 4.23
CA LEU A 55 -7.49 -0.91 5.42
C LEU A 55 -7.35 0.52 5.97
N ARG A 56 -6.14 1.09 5.96
CA ARG A 56 -5.92 2.47 6.37
C ARG A 56 -6.61 3.45 5.42
N TYR A 57 -6.43 3.28 4.12
CA TYR A 57 -6.94 4.22 3.11
C TYR A 57 -8.46 4.25 3.04
N ILE A 58 -9.13 3.10 3.18
CA ILE A 58 -10.61 3.06 3.25
C ILE A 58 -11.16 3.65 4.55
N SER A 59 -10.40 3.57 5.65
CA SER A 59 -10.84 4.09 6.95
C SER A 59 -10.63 5.61 7.06
N HIS A 60 -9.72 6.16 6.26
CA HIS A 60 -9.37 7.59 6.24
C HIS A 60 -9.38 8.11 4.80
N PRO A 61 -10.55 8.16 4.14
CA PRO A 61 -10.64 8.56 2.74
C PRO A 61 -10.17 10.01 2.51
N ASN A 62 -10.38 10.87 3.50
CA ASN A 62 -10.03 12.30 3.49
C ASN A 62 -8.53 12.59 3.66
N ASP A 63 -7.70 11.58 3.96
CA ASP A 63 -6.24 11.76 4.02
C ASP A 63 -5.73 12.19 2.62
N SER A 64 -4.84 13.18 2.59
CA SER A 64 -4.23 13.60 1.32
C SER A 64 -3.43 12.44 0.70
N ILE A 65 -3.33 12.42 -0.63
CA ILE A 65 -2.59 11.35 -1.33
C ILE A 65 -1.14 11.27 -0.83
N VAL A 66 -0.52 12.42 -0.52
CA VAL A 66 0.84 12.48 0.04
C VAL A 66 0.92 11.77 1.40
N MET A 67 -0.06 11.98 2.29
CA MET A 67 -0.11 11.29 3.59
C MET A 67 -0.31 9.78 3.41
N LYS A 68 -1.18 9.39 2.47
CA LYS A 68 -1.37 7.96 2.11
C LYS A 68 -0.05 7.35 1.63
N CYS A 69 0.67 8.00 0.71
CA CYS A 69 1.96 7.51 0.21
C CYS A 69 3.03 7.45 1.31
N PHE A 70 3.08 8.46 2.18
CA PHE A 70 4.01 8.48 3.32
C PHE A 70 3.75 7.31 4.28
N PHE A 71 2.48 7.06 4.61
CA PHE A 71 2.09 5.90 5.41
C PHE A 71 2.49 4.58 4.73
N GLY A 72 2.24 4.45 3.43
CA GLY A 72 2.61 3.27 2.65
C GLY A 72 4.12 2.99 2.67
N MET A 73 4.93 4.03 2.45
CA MET A 73 6.38 3.98 2.59
C MET A 73 6.78 3.46 3.98
N CYS A 74 6.26 4.06 5.05
CA CYS A 74 6.60 3.65 6.41
C CYS A 74 6.23 2.19 6.70
N VAL A 75 5.06 1.74 6.25
CA VAL A 75 4.62 0.35 6.41
C VAL A 75 5.55 -0.60 5.68
N ILE A 76 5.83 -0.37 4.40
CA ILE A 76 6.68 -1.27 3.61
C ILE A 76 8.09 -1.32 4.19
N THR A 77 8.70 -0.17 4.49
CA THR A 77 10.04 -0.10 5.09
C THR A 77 10.10 -0.80 6.46
N PHE A 78 9.07 -0.66 7.30
CA PHE A 78 9.04 -1.33 8.60
C PHE A 78 9.00 -2.87 8.46
N PHE A 79 8.17 -3.37 7.56
CA PHE A 79 8.08 -4.81 7.31
C PHE A 79 9.33 -5.35 6.61
N GLU A 80 9.88 -4.62 5.65
CA GLU A 80 11.15 -4.97 5.00
C GLU A 80 12.27 -5.09 6.05
N PHE A 81 12.40 -4.12 6.95
CA PHE A 81 13.37 -4.21 8.05
C PHE A 81 13.12 -5.39 8.98
N THR A 82 11.87 -5.57 9.43
CA THR A 82 11.50 -6.64 10.38
C THR A 82 11.75 -8.01 9.78
N VAL A 83 11.28 -8.24 8.54
CA VAL A 83 11.45 -9.52 7.87
C VAL A 83 12.92 -9.72 7.52
N GLY A 84 13.65 -8.69 7.10
CA GLY A 84 15.11 -8.75 6.89
C GLY A 84 15.86 -9.20 8.13
N CYS A 85 15.54 -8.63 9.30
CA CYS A 85 16.11 -9.09 10.57
C CYS A 85 15.81 -10.58 10.84
N ILE A 86 14.63 -11.07 10.51
CA ILE A 86 14.27 -12.49 10.72
C ILE A 86 14.96 -13.40 9.69
N VAL A 87 14.82 -13.11 8.40
CA VAL A 87 15.26 -14.03 7.34
C VAL A 87 16.74 -13.91 7.06
N ASN A 88 17.32 -12.71 7.14
CA ASN A 88 18.73 -12.48 6.83
C ASN A 88 19.61 -12.57 8.08
N LEU A 89 19.24 -11.88 9.17
CA LEU A 89 20.09 -11.86 10.37
C LEU A 89 19.89 -13.09 11.27
N LEU A 90 18.64 -13.51 11.52
CA LEU A 90 18.36 -14.63 12.41
C LEU A 90 18.50 -15.99 11.70
N MET A 91 17.95 -16.13 10.49
CA MET A 91 17.96 -17.39 9.75
C MET A 91 19.14 -17.54 8.77
N GLY A 92 19.85 -16.45 8.47
CA GLY A 92 21.02 -16.49 7.58
C GLY A 92 20.68 -16.82 6.12
N TRP A 93 19.43 -16.65 5.69
CA TRP A 93 19.00 -17.02 4.34
C TRP A 93 19.51 -16.06 3.26
N ASN A 94 20.07 -14.91 3.66
CA ASN A 94 20.64 -13.89 2.76
C ASN A 94 19.70 -13.62 1.57
N VAL A 95 18.42 -13.50 1.88
CA VAL A 95 17.33 -13.24 0.94
C VAL A 95 17.58 -11.93 0.23
N TRP A 96 18.19 -10.91 0.81
CA TRP A 96 18.74 -9.72 0.12
C TRP A 96 19.89 -9.10 0.94
N ASP A 97 20.66 -8.21 0.30
CA ASP A 97 21.74 -7.48 0.93
C ASP A 97 21.85 -6.05 0.38
N TYR A 98 21.58 -5.06 1.23
CA TYR A 98 21.76 -3.63 0.93
C TYR A 98 22.97 -3.01 1.63
N SER A 99 23.90 -3.81 2.17
CA SER A 99 25.06 -3.31 2.93
C SER A 99 25.96 -2.37 2.11
N HIS A 100 25.93 -2.49 0.78
CA HIS A 100 26.68 -1.63 -0.14
C HIS A 100 25.97 -0.31 -0.50
N MET A 101 24.73 -0.12 -0.06
CA MET A 101 23.94 1.07 -0.37
C MET A 101 24.20 2.20 0.63
N TYR A 102 24.21 3.45 0.15
CA TYR A 102 24.39 4.62 0.99
C TYR A 102 23.24 4.76 2.01
N LEU A 103 23.59 5.03 3.27
CA LEU A 103 22.65 5.14 4.41
C LEU A 103 21.79 3.89 4.65
N ASN A 104 22.28 2.71 4.30
CA ASN A 104 21.60 1.46 4.67
C ASN A 104 21.56 1.28 6.20
N VAL A 105 20.51 0.59 6.68
CA VAL A 105 20.38 0.19 8.08
C VAL A 105 20.50 -1.33 8.14
N LEU A 106 21.57 -1.83 8.76
CA LEU A 106 21.89 -3.27 8.91
C LEU A 106 21.90 -4.07 7.59
N GLY A 107 22.11 -3.40 6.45
CA GLY A 107 21.96 -4.01 5.13
C GLY A 107 20.54 -4.47 4.79
N GLN A 108 19.52 -4.11 5.59
CA GLN A 108 18.14 -4.59 5.43
C GLN A 108 17.21 -3.59 4.77
N ILE A 109 17.39 -2.29 5.04
CA ILE A 109 16.65 -1.20 4.39
C ILE A 109 17.60 -0.10 3.96
N CYS A 110 17.22 0.72 2.97
CA CYS A 110 17.92 1.97 2.67
C CYS A 110 16.96 3.06 2.17
N PRO A 111 17.31 4.35 2.32
CA PRO A 111 16.43 5.46 1.95
C PRO A 111 16.03 5.47 0.48
N SER A 112 16.89 4.99 -0.44
CA SER A 112 16.57 4.96 -1.86
C SER A 112 15.41 4.01 -2.17
N TYR A 113 15.36 2.83 -1.54
CA TYR A 113 14.22 1.92 -1.69
C TYR A 113 12.99 2.43 -0.94
N SER A 114 13.14 3.05 0.24
CA SER A 114 12.02 3.73 0.91
C SER A 114 11.39 4.80 0.00
N GLY A 115 12.20 5.59 -0.72
CA GLY A 115 11.71 6.53 -1.71
C GLY A 115 10.96 5.86 -2.87
N ALA A 116 11.43 4.71 -3.35
CA ALA A 116 10.71 3.92 -4.35
C ALA A 116 9.35 3.42 -3.83
N TRP A 117 9.27 3.00 -2.56
CA TRP A 117 8.02 2.58 -1.93
C TRP A 117 7.02 3.72 -1.77
N PHE A 118 7.49 4.94 -1.52
CA PHE A 118 6.63 6.13 -1.55
C PHE A 118 5.97 6.32 -2.93
N LEU A 119 6.75 6.20 -4.01
CA LEU A 119 6.23 6.33 -5.37
C LEU A 119 5.29 5.17 -5.73
N LEU A 120 5.62 3.94 -5.33
CA LEU A 120 4.79 2.77 -5.58
C LEU A 120 3.46 2.79 -4.79
N SER A 121 3.43 3.51 -3.66
CA SER A 121 2.21 3.70 -2.87
C SER A 121 1.21 4.65 -3.55
N TYR A 122 1.66 5.49 -4.48
CA TYR A 122 0.80 6.44 -5.21
C TYR A 122 -0.35 5.80 -6.00
N PRO A 123 -0.11 4.82 -6.91
CA PRO A 123 -1.20 4.18 -7.65
C PRO A 123 -2.21 3.48 -6.71
N VAL A 124 -1.73 2.90 -5.60
CA VAL A 124 -2.61 2.27 -4.59
C VAL A 124 -3.49 3.32 -3.91
N ALA A 125 -2.89 4.44 -3.48
CA ALA A 125 -3.61 5.54 -2.86
C ALA A 125 -4.63 6.17 -3.82
N LEU A 126 -4.28 6.31 -5.10
CA LEU A 126 -5.19 6.81 -6.13
C LEU A 126 -6.36 5.85 -6.35
N ALA A 127 -6.09 4.56 -6.56
CA ALA A 127 -7.13 3.55 -6.77
C ALA A 127 -8.14 3.52 -5.61
N CYS A 128 -7.67 3.53 -4.36
CA CYS A 128 -8.55 3.56 -3.19
C CYS A 128 -9.34 4.88 -3.06
N SER A 129 -8.78 6.00 -3.54
CA SER A 129 -9.46 7.30 -3.50
C SER A 129 -10.52 7.43 -4.59
N LEU A 130 -10.40 6.71 -5.71
CA LEU A 130 -11.43 6.62 -6.74
C LEU A 130 -12.61 5.73 -6.32
N GLU A 131 -12.36 4.73 -5.48
CA GLU A 131 -13.40 3.86 -4.93
C GLU A 131 -14.24 4.54 -3.83
N SER A 132 -13.67 5.52 -3.13
CA SER A 132 -14.41 6.34 -2.19
C SER A 132 -15.13 7.44 -2.99
N PRO A 133 -16.47 7.42 -3.11
CA PRO A 133 -17.15 8.58 -3.67
C PRO A 133 -16.76 9.78 -2.81
N ALA A 134 -16.10 10.75 -3.43
CA ALA A 134 -15.87 12.03 -2.80
C ALA A 134 -17.25 12.55 -2.36
N ASP A 135 -17.40 12.78 -1.06
CA ASP A 135 -18.46 13.59 -0.52
C ASP A 135 -18.52 14.88 -1.35
N GLU A 136 -19.62 15.08 -2.09
CA GLU A 136 -19.94 16.38 -2.62
C GLU A 136 -19.99 17.35 -1.44
N THR A 137 -19.33 18.50 -1.54
CA THR A 137 -19.79 19.84 -1.09
C THR A 137 -18.59 20.75 -0.77
N PRO A 138 -18.72 22.09 -0.73
CA PRO A 138 -19.92 22.93 -0.87
C PRO A 138 -19.77 24.00 -1.98
N ASN A 139 -20.75 24.90 -2.12
CA ASN A 139 -20.86 26.12 -2.97
C ASN A 139 -22.00 25.93 -3.99
N THR A 140 -23.19 26.52 -3.85
CA THR A 140 -23.51 27.93 -3.56
C THR A 140 -24.92 28.03 -2.98
N GLY A 141 -25.02 28.35 -1.69
CA GLY A 141 -26.26 28.77 -1.04
C GLY A 141 -26.21 30.26 -0.65
N LEU A 142 -25.52 31.08 -1.45
CA LEU A 142 -25.56 32.53 -1.28
C LEU A 142 -26.83 33.09 -1.94
N SER A 143 -27.63 33.73 -1.09
CA SER A 143 -28.61 34.80 -1.38
C SER A 143 -29.81 34.47 -2.28
N GLU A 144 -30.86 33.87 -1.72
CA GLU A 144 -32.26 34.12 -2.15
C GLU A 144 -33.24 34.13 -0.97
N ASN A 145 -32.92 34.84 0.12
CA ASN A 145 -33.90 35.16 1.17
C ASN A 145 -33.74 36.61 1.67
N PHE A 146 -33.62 37.53 0.72
CA PHE A 146 -33.93 38.94 0.96
C PHE A 146 -34.83 39.42 -0.18
N SER A 147 -36.11 39.13 -0.07
CA SER A 147 -37.16 39.68 -0.93
C SER A 147 -38.45 39.76 -0.13
N VAL A 148 -38.75 40.99 0.29
CA VAL A 148 -40.06 41.55 0.69
C VAL A 148 -40.56 41.18 2.09
#